data_AF-A0A7G7UJ41-F1
#
_entry.id   AF-A0A7G7UJ41-F1
#
_cell.length_a   1.000
_cell.length_b   1.000
_cell.length_c   1.000
_cell.angle_alpha   90.00
_cell.angle_beta   90.00
_cell.angle_gamma   90.00
#
_symmetry.space_group_name_H-M   'P 1'
#
loop_
_entity.id
_entity.type
_entity.pdbx_description
1 polymer ?
#
loop_
_entity_poly.entity_id
_entity_poly.type
_entity_poly.pdbx_seq_one_letter_code
_entity_poly.pdbx_strand_id
1 'polypeptide(L)'
;MINAISPFQVQNTQNTQNATNQLNNSQKTDSSNQTSFSELLKNSISSLNESQVASDNMTNALAAGKDVNLDEVMIAAQKASISLTAATEFRNKAVEAYQEIMRMQM
;
A
#
# COMPACT_ATOMS: atom_id res chain seq x y z
N MET A 1 -45.50 1.09 60.52
CA MET A 1 -45.14 2.34 59.83
C MET A 1 -44.29 3.12 60.84
N ILE A 2 -43.01 3.47 60.65
CA ILE A 2 -42.25 3.94 59.49
C ILE A 2 -40.81 3.40 59.64
N ASN A 3 -40.24 2.88 58.55
CA ASN A 3 -38.92 2.25 58.49
C ASN A 3 -37.80 3.29 58.68
N ALA A 4 -36.85 3.04 59.58
CA ALA A 4 -35.67 3.88 59.75
C ALA A 4 -34.81 3.81 58.47
N ILE A 5 -34.68 4.95 57.79
CA ILE A 5 -33.84 5.11 56.60
C ILE A 5 -32.38 5.03 57.05
N SER A 6 -31.69 3.96 56.63
CA SER A 6 -30.24 3.86 56.79
C SER A 6 -29.55 4.96 56.00
N PRO A 7 -28.48 5.57 56.54
CA PRO A 7 -27.71 6.59 55.84
C PRO A 7 -27.04 5.98 54.60
N PHE A 8 -27.20 6.65 53.47
CA PHE A 8 -26.56 6.33 52.20
C PHE A 8 -25.04 6.47 52.34
N GLN A 9 -24.31 5.36 52.27
CA GLN A 9 -22.86 5.34 52.18
C GLN A 9 -22.47 5.50 50.71
N VAL A 10 -21.85 6.63 50.37
CA VAL A 10 -21.24 6.87 49.06
C VAL A 10 -20.01 5.98 48.94
N GLN A 11 -20.17 4.80 48.33
CA GLN A 11 -19.08 3.88 48.02
C GLN A 11 -18.73 4.00 46.52
N ASN A 12 -17.46 4.35 46.25
CA ASN A 12 -16.73 4.29 44.98
C ASN A 12 -16.99 5.39 43.92
N THR A 13 -16.36 6.54 44.13
CA THR A 13 -15.98 7.51 43.07
C THR A 13 -14.74 7.08 42.25
N GLN A 14 -14.52 5.77 42.06
CA GLN A 14 -13.33 5.25 41.35
C GLN A 14 -13.59 4.86 39.88
N ASN A 15 -14.69 5.34 39.26
CA ASN A 15 -15.01 5.01 37.86
C ASN A 15 -15.09 6.18 36.88
N THR A 16 -14.78 7.42 37.31
CA THR A 16 -14.83 8.59 36.41
C THR A 16 -13.45 8.99 35.85
N GLN A 17 -12.37 8.30 36.21
CA GLN A 17 -11.02 8.55 35.65
C GLN A 17 -10.70 7.72 34.40
N ASN A 18 -11.57 6.77 34.02
CA ASN A 18 -11.39 5.93 32.83
C ASN A 18 -12.03 6.49 31.55
N ALA A 19 -12.78 7.60 31.64
CA ALA A 19 -13.45 8.21 30.49
C ALA A 19 -12.59 9.27 29.77
N THR A 20 -11.57 9.85 30.44
CA THR A 20 -10.68 10.85 29.84
C THR A 20 -9.42 10.26 29.19
N ASN A 21 -9.03 9.03 29.55
CA ASN A 21 -7.87 8.34 28.95
C ASN A 21 -8.20 7.63 27.62
N GLN A 22 -9.48 7.48 27.26
CA GLN A 22 -9.89 6.82 26.01
C GLN A 22 -9.96 7.78 24.81
N LEU A 23 -9.89 9.10 25.03
CA LEU A 23 -9.81 10.09 23.94
C LEU A 23 -8.36 10.40 23.52
N ASN A 24 -7.35 10.03 24.33
CA ASN A 24 -5.94 10.26 24.03
C ASN A 24 -5.24 9.08 23.33
N ASN A 25 -5.86 7.89 23.28
CA ASN A 25 -5.24 6.70 22.70
C ASN A 25 -5.65 6.43 21.24
N SER A 26 -6.49 7.28 20.64
CA SER A 26 -6.89 7.19 19.22
C SER A 26 -6.02 8.04 18.29
N GLN A 27 -4.95 8.66 18.80
CA GLN A 27 -3.90 9.30 18.01
C GLN A 27 -2.57 8.54 18.06
N LYS A 28 -2.62 7.23 18.29
CA LYS A 28 -1.54 6.37 17.82
C LYS A 28 -1.79 6.14 16.34
N THR A 29 -1.36 7.09 15.52
CA THR A 29 -1.18 6.81 14.09
C THR A 29 -0.33 5.56 14.00
N ASP A 30 -0.90 4.50 13.41
CA ASP A 30 -0.24 3.23 13.13
C ASP A 30 0.99 3.47 12.24
N SER A 31 2.08 3.88 12.87
CA SER A 31 3.39 4.08 12.26
C SER A 31 4.05 2.74 11.94
N SER A 32 3.35 1.62 12.19
CA SER A 32 3.80 0.26 11.92
C SER A 32 3.46 -0.24 10.51
N ASN A 33 2.73 0.53 9.70
CA ASN A 33 2.32 0.13 8.35
C ASN A 33 2.63 1.18 7.26
N GLN A 34 3.59 2.08 7.51
CA GLN A 34 4.18 2.86 6.42
C GLN A 34 5.12 1.95 5.62
N THR A 35 4.56 1.17 4.70
CA THR A 35 5.36 0.60 3.60
C THR A 35 6.07 1.77 2.94
N SER A 36 7.41 1.76 2.99
CA SER A 36 8.18 2.86 2.43
C SER A 36 7.88 2.98 0.94
N PHE A 37 7.80 4.21 0.43
CA PHE A 37 7.61 4.43 -1.01
C PHE A 37 8.68 3.70 -1.83
N SER A 38 9.92 3.62 -1.33
CA SER A 38 10.99 2.87 -1.98
C SER A 38 10.69 1.37 -2.09
N GLU A 39 10.08 0.78 -1.07
CA GLU A 39 9.69 -0.63 -1.08
C GLU A 39 8.57 -0.87 -2.10
N LEU A 40 7.55 -0.01 -2.12
CA LEU A 40 6.48 -0.06 -3.13
C LEU A 40 7.03 0.08 -4.56
N LEU A 41 7.94 1.02 -4.79
CA LEU A 41 8.56 1.22 -6.09
C LEU A 41 9.39 0.01 -6.50
N LYS A 42 10.18 -0.55 -5.58
CA LYS A 42 10.97 -1.76 -5.82
C LYS A 42 10.09 -2.96 -6.17
N ASN A 43 9.00 -3.15 -5.43
CA ASN A 43 8.03 -4.21 -5.70
C ASN A 43 7.34 -4.01 -7.04
N SER A 44 7.01 -2.78 -7.41
CA SER A 44 6.40 -2.45 -8.70
C SER A 44 7.34 -2.74 -9.87
N ILE A 45 8.62 -2.38 -9.75
CA ILE A 45 9.64 -2.70 -10.76
C ILE A 45 9.85 -4.22 -10.86
N SER A 46 9.87 -4.91 -9.73
CA SER A 46 10.01 -6.38 -9.71
C SER A 46 8.82 -7.06 -10.39
N SER A 47 7.60 -6.61 -10.10
CA SER A 47 6.37 -7.10 -10.74
C SER A 47 6.33 -6.80 -12.24
N LEU A 48 6.84 -5.64 -12.68
CA LEU A 48 6.98 -5.33 -14.11
C LEU A 48 7.91 -6.33 -14.79
N ASN A 49 9.07 -6.62 -14.19
CA ASN A 49 10.00 -7.61 -14.73
C ASN A 49 9.37 -9.01 -14.79
N GLU A 50 8.65 -9.42 -13.76
CA GLU A 50 7.90 -10.68 -13.77
C GLU A 50 6.87 -10.73 -14.91
N SER A 51 6.14 -9.63 -15.12
CA SER A 51 5.16 -9.54 -16.22
C SER A 51 5.82 -9.63 -17.60
N GLN A 52 6.99 -9.02 -17.77
CA GLN A 52 7.79 -9.10 -18.99
C GLN A 52 8.22 -10.55 -19.27
N VAL A 53 8.86 -11.18 -18.27
CA VAL A 53 9.35 -12.56 -18.37
C VAL A 53 8.19 -13.55 -18.62
N ALA A 54 7.04 -13.34 -17.96
CA ALA A 54 5.86 -14.16 -18.19
C ALA A 54 5.37 -14.06 -19.64
N SER A 55 5.28 -12.84 -20.18
CA SER A 55 4.92 -12.60 -21.59
C SER A 55 5.89 -13.29 -22.56
N ASP A 56 7.19 -13.17 -22.30
CA ASP A 56 8.23 -13.79 -23.15
C ASP A 56 8.14 -15.32 -23.11
N ASN A 57 7.91 -15.89 -21.93
CA ASN A 57 7.71 -17.33 -21.78
C ASN A 57 6.46 -17.83 -22.51
N MET A 58 5.34 -17.11 -22.41
CA MET A 58 4.12 -17.44 -23.14
C MET A 58 4.33 -17.37 -24.66
N THR A 59 5.02 -16.32 -25.13
CA THR A 59 5.37 -16.14 -26.54
C THR A 59 6.24 -17.30 -27.04
N ASN A 60 7.25 -17.68 -26.27
CA ASN A 60 8.14 -18.80 -26.59
C ASN A 60 7.41 -20.14 -26.57
N ALA A 61 6.51 -20.36 -25.61
CA ALA A 61 5.70 -21.56 -25.52
C ALA A 61 4.79 -21.71 -26.74
N LEU A 62 4.17 -20.60 -27.16
CA LEU A 62 3.32 -20.54 -28.35
C LEU A 62 4.13 -20.81 -29.62
N ALA A 63 5.30 -20.17 -29.78
CA ALA A 63 6.20 -20.40 -30.91
C ALA A 63 6.72 -21.84 -30.97
N ALA A 64 6.88 -22.50 -29.81
CA ALA A 64 7.25 -23.91 -29.71
C ALA A 64 6.09 -24.89 -29.92
N GLY A 65 4.87 -24.40 -30.19
CA GLY A 65 3.68 -25.22 -30.41
C GLY A 65 3.15 -25.90 -29.16
N LYS A 66 3.46 -25.37 -27.96
CA LYS A 66 2.87 -25.84 -26.70
C LYS A 66 1.41 -25.39 -26.60
N ASP A 67 0.64 -26.06 -25.76
CA ASP A 67 -0.76 -25.76 -25.49
C ASP A 67 -0.86 -24.47 -24.64
N VAL A 68 -0.82 -23.32 -25.31
CA VAL A 68 -1.04 -21.99 -24.75
C VAL A 68 -1.98 -21.22 -25.67
N ASN A 69 -2.94 -20.52 -25.08
CA ASN A 69 -3.93 -19.80 -25.88
C ASN A 69 -3.33 -18.51 -26.46
N LEU A 70 -3.51 -18.31 -27.76
CA LEU A 70 -2.95 -17.15 -28.48
C LEU A 70 -3.45 -15.81 -27.91
N ASP A 71 -4.73 -15.73 -27.54
CA ASP A 71 -5.35 -14.55 -26.94
C ASP A 71 -4.71 -14.19 -25.60
N GLU A 72 -4.46 -15.17 -24.73
CA GLU A 72 -3.76 -14.95 -23.46
C GLU A 72 -2.34 -14.43 -23.68
N VAL A 73 -1.59 -14.98 -24.64
CA VAL A 73 -0.24 -14.52 -25.00
C VAL A 73 -0.29 -13.07 -25.49
N MET A 74 -1.22 -12.73 -26.38
CA MET A 74 -1.36 -11.37 -26.90
C MET A 74 -1.73 -10.37 -25.80
N ILE A 75 -2.65 -10.75 -24.90
CA ILE A 75 -3.03 -9.90 -23.76
C ILE A 75 -1.83 -9.68 -22.83
N ALA A 76 -1.09 -10.75 -22.50
CA ALA A 76 0.09 -10.67 -21.65
C ALA A 76 1.16 -9.75 -22.26
N ALA A 77 1.42 -9.90 -23.56
CA ALA A 77 2.37 -9.07 -24.30
C ALA A 77 1.96 -7.60 -24.34
N GLN A 78 0.69 -7.32 -24.63
CA GLN A 78 0.18 -5.95 -24.66
C GLN A 78 0.25 -5.30 -23.27
N LYS A 79 -0.09 -6.05 -22.22
CA LYS A 79 0.00 -5.59 -20.84
C LYS A 79 1.44 -5.26 -20.47
N ALA A 80 2.39 -6.17 -20.72
CA ALA A 80 3.81 -5.94 -20.44
C ALA A 80 4.34 -4.71 -21.17
N SER A 81 4.01 -4.54 -22.45
CA SER A 81 4.43 -3.41 -23.29
C SER A 81 3.90 -2.05 -22.77
N ILE A 82 2.60 -1.97 -22.47
CA ILE A 82 2.00 -0.75 -21.91
C ILE A 82 2.61 -0.42 -20.54
N SER A 83 2.75 -1.43 -19.67
CA SER A 83 3.34 -1.24 -18.34
C SER A 83 4.80 -0.77 -18.41
N LEU A 84 5.61 -1.29 -19.33
CA LEU A 84 6.99 -0.85 -19.53
C LEU A 84 7.07 0.60 -20.02
N THR A 85 6.18 0.97 -20.95
CA THR A 85 6.08 2.35 -21.45
C THR A 85 5.75 3.30 -20.30
N ALA A 86 4.74 2.95 -19.49
CA ALA A 86 4.36 3.75 -18.32
C ALA A 86 5.48 3.86 -17.28
N ALA A 87 6.24 2.78 -17.04
CA ALA A 87 7.38 2.80 -16.14
C ALA A 87 8.52 3.70 -16.64
N THR A 88 8.72 3.76 -17.96
CA THR A 88 9.71 4.64 -18.58
C THR A 88 9.31 6.11 -18.42
N GLU A 89 8.03 6.44 -18.62
CA GLU A 89 7.52 7.79 -18.36
C GLU A 89 7.68 8.18 -16.88
N PHE A 90 7.37 7.26 -15.97
CA PHE A 90 7.57 7.49 -14.54
C PHE A 90 9.04 7.75 -14.21
N ARG A 91 9.97 6.95 -14.76
CA ARG A 91 11.41 7.17 -14.61
C ARG A 91 11.82 8.56 -15.08
N ASN A 92 11.35 8.99 -16.25
CA ASN A 92 11.64 10.31 -16.79
C ASN A 92 11.16 11.41 -15.83
N LYS A 93 9.91 11.31 -15.37
CA LYS A 93 9.33 12.28 -14.42
C LYS A 93 10.03 12.30 -13.06
N ALA A 94 10.48 11.14 -12.57
CA ALA A 94 11.26 11.07 -11.33
C ALA A 94 12.62 11.79 -11.46
N VAL A 95 13.30 11.63 -12.60
CA VAL A 95 14.55 12.34 -12.89
C VAL A 95 14.31 13.84 -13.04
N GLU A 96 13.27 14.25 -13.78
CA GLU A 96 12.88 15.66 -13.91
C GLU A 96 12.60 16.30 -12.54
N ALA A 97 11.83 15.63 -11.68
CA ALA A 97 11.52 16.13 -10.34
C ALA A 97 12.79 16.33 -9.49
N TYR A 98 13.74 15.39 -9.58
CA TYR A 98 15.04 15.54 -8.92
C TYR A 98 15.82 16.75 -9.45
N GLN A 99 15.88 16.92 -10.77
CA GLN A 99 16.56 18.06 -11.39
C GLN A 99 15.93 19.41 -11.01
N GLU A 100 14.59 19.48 -10.94
CA GLU A 100 13.88 20.70 -10.59
C GLU A 100 14.14 21.11 -9.12
N ILE A 101 14.15 20.16 -8.18
CA ILE A 101 14.50 20.43 -6.78
C ILE A 101 15.93 21.01 -6.68
N MET A 102 16.87 20.51 -7.49
CA MET A 102 18.24 21.06 -7.53
C MET A 102 18.28 22.48 -8.10
N ARG A 103 17.45 22.79 -9.10
CA ARG A 103 17.36 24.14 -9.69
C ARG A 103 16.74 25.17 -8.75
N MET A 104 15.85 24.77 -7.84
CA MET A 104 15.26 25.69 -6.86
C MET A 104 16.23 26.12 -5.75
N GLN A 105 17.29 25.34 -5.48
CA GLN A 105 18.24 25.59 -4.39
C GLN A 105 19.49 26.36 -4.82
N MET A 106 19.70 26.56 -6.12
CA MET A 106 20.83 27.33 -6.68
C MET A 106 20.46 28.79 -6.89
#